data_AF-X1Q1I0-F1
#
_entry.id   AF-X1Q1I0-F1
#
_cell.length_a   1.000
_cell.length_b   1.000
_cell.length_c   1.000
_cell.angle_alpha   90.00
_cell.angle_beta   90.00
_cell.angle_gamma   90.00
#
_symmetry.space_group_name_H-M   'P 1'
#
loop_
_entity.id
_entity.type
_entity.pdbx_description
1 polymer ?
#
loop_
_entity_poly.entity_id
_entity_poly.type
_entity_poly.pdbx_seq_one_letter_code
_entity_poly.pdbx_strand_id
1 'polypeptide(L)' 'MAKITVDPITRIEGHLKVETRVDNGVVKEARSTGILEDFNNRLAGAGHNGGMEA' A
#
# COMPACT_ATOMS: atom_id res chain seq x y z
N MET A 1 11.91 12.84 -21.22
CA MET A 1 11.46 12.02 -20.07
C MET A 1 11.37 12.82 -18.76
N ALA A 2 10.15 13.22 -18.39
CA ALA A 2 9.85 13.83 -17.09
C ALA A 2 9.42 12.75 -16.07
N LYS A 3 9.83 12.91 -14.80
CA LYS A 3 9.36 12.07 -13.69
C LYS A 3 8.22 12.79 -12.96
N ILE A 4 7.08 12.12 -12.80
CA ILE A 4 5.93 12.63 -12.04
C ILE A 4 5.69 11.70 -10.85
N THR A 5 5.45 12.29 -9.69
CA THR A 5 5.07 11.57 -8.46
C THR A 5 3.74 12.11 -7.98
N VAL A 6 2.80 11.21 -7.69
CA VAL A 6 1.52 11.55 -7.07
C VAL A 6 1.43 10.79 -5.74
N ASP A 7 1.42 11.56 -4.66
CA ASP A 7 1.46 11.07 -3.28
C ASP A 7 0.80 12.11 -2.35
N PRO A 8 -0.36 11.84 -1.73
CA PRO A 8 -1.15 10.61 -1.85
C PRO A 8 -2.08 10.61 -3.09
N ILE A 9 -2.45 9.42 -3.56
CA ILE A 9 -3.63 9.24 -4.42
C ILE A 9 -4.89 9.43 -3.56
N THR A 10 -5.78 10.33 -3.97
CA THR A 10 -7.00 10.65 -3.23
C THR A 10 -8.21 9.81 -3.69
N ARG A 11 -9.26 9.75 -2.86
CA ARG A 11 -10.53 9.04 -3.10
C ARG A 11 -10.38 7.51 -3.27
N ILE A 12 -9.40 6.94 -2.58
CA ILE A 12 -9.20 5.51 -2.42
C ILE A 12 -9.12 5.17 -0.93
N GLU A 13 -9.28 3.89 -0.59
CA GLU A 13 -8.96 3.38 0.75
C GLU A 13 -7.45 3.12 0.86
N GLY A 14 -6.87 3.35 2.04
CA GLY A 14 -5.43 3.20 2.28
C GLY A 14 -4.56 4.37 1.80
N HIS A 15 -3.25 4.11 1.68
CA HIS A 15 -2.25 5.08 1.24
C HIS A 15 -1.48 4.54 0.03
N LEU A 16 -1.62 5.21 -1.12
CA LEU A 16 -0.99 4.81 -2.37
C LEU A 16 -0.15 5.97 -2.93
N LYS A 17 1.08 5.63 -3.30
CA LYS A 17 1.98 6.46 -4.09
C LYS A 17 2.11 5.91 -5.50
N VAL A 18 2.12 6.80 -6.50
CA VAL A 18 2.38 6.45 -7.91
C VAL A 18 3.53 7.29 -8.47
N GLU A 19 4.47 6.64 -9.13
CA GLU A 19 5.59 7.28 -9.83
C GLU A 19 5.55 6.90 -11.30
N THR A 20 5.73 7.86 -12.20
CA THR A 20 5.68 7.63 -13.66
C THR A 20 6.76 8.39 -14.42
N ARG A 21 7.20 7.83 -15.54
CA ARG A 21 8.05 8.49 -16.54
C ARG A 21 7.21 8.82 -17.77
N VAL A 22 7.13 10.11 -18.10
CA VAL A 22 6.38 10.62 -19.25
C VAL A 22 7.34 11.12 -20.33
N ASP A 23 7.10 10.70 -21.56
CA ASP A 23 7.85 11.13 -22.74
C ASP A 23 6.90 11.50 -23.88
N ASN A 24 7.05 12.72 -24.41
CA ASN A 24 6.16 13.29 -25.43
C ASN A 24 4.66 13.18 -25.06
N GLY A 25 4.32 13.46 -23.80
CA GLY A 25 2.96 13.38 -23.29
C GLY A 25 2.43 11.95 -23.06
N VAL A 26 3.23 10.92 -23.35
CA VAL A 26 2.85 9.51 -23.18
C VAL A 26 3.58 8.90 -21.98
N VAL A 27 2.83 8.21 -21.10
CA VAL A 27 3.42 7.41 -20.02
C VAL A 27 4.19 6.24 -20.61
N LYS A 28 5.47 6.12 -20.28
CA LYS A 28 6.33 5.01 -20.71
C LYS A 28 6.53 3.97 -19.62
N GLU A 29 6.55 4.40 -18.37
CA GLU A 29 6.74 3.51 -17.21
C GLU A 29 5.95 4.05 -16.02
N ALA A 30 5.41 3.15 -15.20
CA ALA A 30 4.73 3.51 -13.96
C ALA A 30 5.05 2.48 -12.85
N ARG A 31 5.10 2.94 -11.61
CA ARG A 31 5.25 2.12 -10.41
C ARG A 31 4.23 2.56 -9.36
N SER A 32 3.61 1.60 -8.69
CA SER A 32 2.75 1.79 -7.53
C SER A 32 3.46 1.32 -6.27
N THR A 33 3.23 2.04 -5.17
CA THR A 33 3.70 1.64 -3.85
C THR A 33 2.57 1.84 -2.86
N GLY A 34 1.99 0.72 -2.41
CA GLY A 34 1.01 0.71 -1.33
C GLY A 34 1.74 0.78 0.00
N ILE A 35 1.36 1.74 0.83
CA ILE A 35 1.86 1.89 2.20
C ILE A 35 0.69 1.55 3.11
N LEU A 36 0.50 0.26 3.37
CA LEU A 36 -0.50 -0.22 4.31
C LEU A 36 0.20 -0.69 5.58
N GLU A 37 -0.44 -0.47 6.73
CA GLU A 37 0.06 -1.00 7.99
C GLU A 37 -0.13 -2.52 8.03
N ASP A 38 0.86 -3.25 8.54
CA ASP A 38 0.88 -4.71 8.54
C ASP A 38 -0.20 -5.30 9.47
N PHE A 39 -1.36 -5.60 8.90
CA PHE A 39 -2.48 -6.22 9.59
C PHE A 39 -2.13 -7.62 10.12
N ASN A 40 -1.23 -8.35 9.46
CA ASN A 40 -0.87 -9.71 9.82
C ASN A 40 -0.23 -9.78 11.22
N ASN A 41 0.61 -8.79 11.55
CA ASN A 41 1.23 -8.69 12.86
C ASN A 41 0.21 -8.40 13.99
N ARG A 42 -0.93 -7.76 13.69
CA ARG A 42 -1.99 -7.49 14.68
C ARG A 42 -2.80 -8.74 15.03
N LEU A 43 -2.93 -9.68 14.10
CA LEU A 43 -3.70 -10.92 14.32
C LEU A 43 -2.89 -12.05 14.94
N ALA A 44 -1.57 -12.08 14.72
CA ALA A 44 -0.70 -13.13 15.24
C ALA A 44 -0.72 -13.27 16.78
N GLY A 45 -1.10 -12.21 17.52
CA GLY A 45 -1.24 -12.23 18.98
C GLY A 45 -2.63 -12.59 19.52
N ALA A 46 -3.64 -12.82 18.66
CA ALA A 46 -5.03 -13.00 19.08
C ALA A 46 -5.48 -14.48 19.22
N GLY A 47 -4.57 -15.44 19.06
CA GLY A 47 -4.87 -16.87 19.09
C GLY A 47 -4.71 -17.55 20.46
N HIS A 48 -5.86 -17.92 21.06
CA HIS A 48 -6.08 -19.10 21.93
C HIS A 48 -5.40 -19.19 23.32
N ASN A 49 -5.94 -18.45 24.31
CA ASN A 49 -5.91 -18.86 25.72
C ASN A 49 -7.26 -19.48 26.10
N GLY A 50 -7.55 -20.66 25.53
CA GLY A 50 -8.70 -21.48 25.87
C GLY A 50 -8.31 -22.63 26.79
N GLY A 51 -7.66 -22.33 27.92
CA GLY A 51 -7.52 -23.30 29.01
C GLY A 51 -8.87 -23.46 29.70
N MET A 52 -9.68 -24.41 29.23
CA MET A 52 -10.86 -24.85 29.96
C MET A 52 -10.43 -26.03 30.82
N GLU A 53 -10.15 -25.75 32.09
CA GLU A 53 -10.14 -26.77 33.13
C GLU A 53 -11.55 -27.37 33.23
N ALA A 54 -11.65 -28.68 33.00
CA ALA A 54 -12.74 -29.56 33.41
C ALA A 54 -12.18 -30.96 33.64
#